data_AF-A0A3S9Q8Q6-F1
#
_entry.id   AF-A0A3S9Q8Q6-F1
#
_cell.length_a   1.000
_cell.length_b   1.000
_cell.length_c   1.000
_cell.angle_alpha   90.00
_cell.angle_beta   90.00
_cell.angle_gamma   90.00
#
_symmetry.space_group_name_H-M   'P 1'
#
loop_
_entity.id
_entity.type
_entity.pdbx_description
1 polymer ?
#
loop_
_entity_poly.entity_id
_entity_poly.type
_entity_poly.pdbx_seq_one_letter_code
_entity_poly.pdbx_strand_id
1 'polypeptide(L)'
;MDAAKDKQTAILEQNDAILDKFHEELKDSADGLNKVKIEDFKSPSFYLPPISKVFALLGFITNQKQLIDLFETTYETPLNISRTNKYAFFKQGVGLRTVSKIVNWLKIIPFPFEQLTTKKMMAKTIRSNRAGSNAGAWLSGVSGIQTIFKRFGKTKHEFTLLFDFIEQRCNTEVDLFLRIKEEVKAGKLAPDDIAAAWKAQDPLWKNNLYIPLGVIENFAELLLLHNQGKKLNEQQTLSTIESYVYLYFDFFLEAITHYEVGCRICYGKNKDKIENDLGMITKAIYAYSTQENIKTCFAGLLKEFKDVLSETIEETSYRKLATFIEIEESESSISGESIEDKQYNQLKDWRNGVNLPSSKKLTAFLQKLDEYAKTSSGFVTFDMCRIAMGVDKLVNEFLDKTKSENCNQADVEIIIKKVLANIPNYYKTNLKTEFEKRKPAT
;
A
#
# COMPACT_ATOMS: atom_id res chain seq x y z
N MET A 1 -8.36 -25.44 -27.02
CA MET A 1 -8.79 -24.09 -27.42
C MET A 1 -10.27 -23.87 -27.08
N ASP A 2 -11.12 -24.89 -27.21
CA ASP A 2 -12.55 -24.83 -26.87
C ASP A 2 -12.82 -24.63 -25.37
N ALA A 3 -12.12 -25.35 -24.48
CA ALA A 3 -12.32 -25.22 -23.03
C ALA A 3 -12.04 -23.80 -22.45
N ALA A 4 -11.21 -22.99 -23.12
CA ALA A 4 -10.94 -21.61 -22.70
C ALA A 4 -12.05 -20.65 -23.17
N LYS A 5 -12.62 -20.88 -24.37
CA LYS A 5 -13.77 -20.15 -24.89
C LYS A 5 -15.04 -20.47 -24.11
N ASP A 6 -15.29 -21.74 -23.81
CA ASP A 6 -16.45 -22.19 -23.03
C ASP A 6 -16.46 -21.58 -21.62
N LYS A 7 -15.27 -21.46 -21.00
CA LYS A 7 -15.11 -20.82 -19.69
C LYS A 7 -15.30 -19.30 -19.74
N GLN A 8 -14.97 -18.63 -20.84
CA GLN A 8 -15.22 -17.20 -21.02
C GLN A 8 -16.71 -16.93 -21.23
N THR A 9 -17.38 -17.72 -22.08
CA THR A 9 -18.83 -17.60 -22.32
C THR A 9 -19.63 -17.77 -21.04
N ALA A 10 -19.30 -18.78 -20.22
CA ALA A 10 -19.96 -18.98 -18.93
C ALA A 10 -19.76 -17.82 -17.94
N ILE A 11 -18.59 -17.15 -17.96
CA ILE A 11 -18.33 -15.96 -17.12
C ILE A 11 -19.19 -14.78 -17.58
N LEU A 12 -19.31 -14.57 -18.90
CA LEU A 12 -20.08 -13.47 -19.46
C LEU A 12 -21.58 -13.61 -19.14
N GLU A 13 -22.14 -14.83 -19.28
CA GLU A 13 -23.53 -15.12 -18.92
C GLU A 13 -23.83 -14.87 -17.43
N GLN A 14 -22.90 -15.22 -16.54
CA GLN A 14 -23.02 -14.97 -15.10
C GLN A 14 -22.92 -13.48 -14.74
N ASN A 15 -22.11 -12.73 -15.48
CA ASN A 15 -21.90 -11.31 -15.24
C ASN A 15 -23.13 -10.46 -15.56
N ASP A 16 -23.95 -10.86 -16.54
CA ASP A 16 -25.10 -10.07 -16.99
C ASP A 16 -26.06 -9.72 -15.84
N ALA A 17 -26.50 -10.72 -15.08
CA ALA A 17 -27.43 -10.52 -13.96
C ALA A 17 -26.88 -9.58 -12.88
N ILE A 18 -25.58 -9.68 -12.59
CA ILE A 18 -24.91 -8.89 -11.56
C ILE A 18 -24.71 -7.45 -12.01
N LEU A 19 -24.31 -7.27 -13.26
CA LEU A 19 -24.09 -5.94 -13.84
C LEU A 19 -25.42 -5.22 -14.11
N ASP A 20 -26.50 -5.94 -14.42
CA ASP A 20 -27.85 -5.36 -14.50
C ASP A 20 -28.32 -4.87 -13.14
N LYS A 21 -28.15 -5.68 -12.09
CA LYS A 21 -28.47 -5.24 -10.73
C LYS A 21 -27.65 -4.01 -10.34
N PHE A 22 -26.34 -4.03 -10.61
CA PHE A 22 -25.46 -2.88 -10.35
C PHE A 22 -25.89 -1.63 -11.14
N HIS A 23 -26.36 -1.78 -12.37
CA HIS A 23 -26.85 -0.68 -13.19
C HIS A 23 -28.10 -0.03 -12.60
N GLU A 24 -29.05 -0.82 -12.11
CA GLU A 24 -30.25 -0.28 -11.44
C GLU A 24 -29.87 0.44 -10.15
N GLU A 25 -29.01 -0.16 -9.32
CA GLU A 25 -28.51 0.50 -8.10
C GLU A 25 -27.80 1.84 -8.40
N LEU A 26 -27.07 1.93 -9.52
CA LEU A 26 -26.45 3.18 -9.95
C LEU A 26 -27.48 4.22 -10.42
N LYS A 27 -28.54 3.81 -11.12
CA LYS A 27 -29.61 4.73 -11.53
C LYS A 27 -30.33 5.32 -10.31
N ASP A 28 -30.59 4.51 -9.31
CA ASP A 28 -31.23 4.92 -8.05
C ASP A 28 -30.34 5.87 -7.23
N SER A 29 -29.04 5.91 -7.51
CA SER A 29 -28.07 6.80 -6.85
C SER A 29 -27.89 8.17 -7.53
N ALA A 30 -28.64 8.47 -8.60
CA ALA A 30 -28.51 9.72 -9.32
C ALA A 30 -28.83 10.94 -8.44
N ASP A 31 -28.01 11.99 -8.57
CA ASP A 31 -28.24 13.25 -7.87
C ASP A 31 -29.41 14.05 -8.46
N GLY A 32 -29.75 15.18 -7.85
CA GLY A 32 -30.82 16.08 -8.33
C GLY A 32 -30.59 16.66 -9.74
N LEU A 33 -29.42 16.44 -10.34
CA LEU A 33 -29.07 16.81 -11.72
C LEU A 33 -29.01 15.58 -12.65
N ASN A 34 -29.54 14.43 -12.22
CA ASN A 34 -29.49 13.14 -12.92
C ASN A 34 -28.06 12.67 -13.25
N LYS A 35 -27.08 13.04 -12.42
CA LYS A 35 -25.71 12.56 -12.53
C LYS A 35 -25.45 11.47 -11.51
N VAL A 36 -24.72 10.46 -11.95
CA VAL A 36 -24.24 9.36 -11.11
C VAL A 36 -22.75 9.52 -10.94
N LYS A 37 -22.28 9.42 -9.70
CA LYS A 37 -20.86 9.41 -9.33
C LYS A 37 -20.57 8.22 -8.42
N ILE A 38 -19.38 7.64 -8.59
CA ILE A 38 -18.84 6.70 -7.60
C ILE A 38 -17.90 7.51 -6.71
N GLU A 39 -18.33 7.74 -5.46
CA GLU A 39 -17.49 8.43 -4.47
C GLU A 39 -16.51 7.44 -3.84
N ASP A 40 -15.23 7.81 -3.83
CA ASP A 40 -14.21 7.11 -3.04
C ASP A 40 -14.32 7.63 -1.60
N PHE A 41 -14.94 6.85 -0.72
CA PHE A 41 -15.02 7.18 0.70
C PHE A 41 -13.62 7.14 1.31
N LYS A 42 -13.21 8.24 1.95
CA LYS A 42 -11.89 8.36 2.61
C LYS A 42 -12.07 8.82 4.04
N SER A 43 -12.01 7.87 4.97
CA SER A 43 -11.86 8.19 6.38
C SER A 43 -10.41 8.64 6.67
N PRO A 44 -10.19 9.66 7.51
CA PRO A 44 -8.86 10.09 7.94
C PRO A 44 -8.20 9.14 8.95
N SER A 45 -8.73 7.93 9.16
CA SER A 45 -8.18 6.95 10.11
C SER A 45 -6.70 6.65 9.86
N PHE A 46 -5.90 6.69 10.93
CA PHE A 46 -4.51 6.24 10.93
C PHE A 46 -4.39 4.71 10.97
N TYR A 47 -5.34 4.04 11.63
CA TYR A 47 -5.28 2.60 11.88
C TYR A 47 -5.46 1.79 10.59
N LEU A 48 -6.30 2.28 9.68
CA LEU A 48 -6.52 1.73 8.36
C LEU A 48 -6.55 2.87 7.32
N PRO A 49 -5.41 3.18 6.67
CA PRO A 49 -5.35 4.26 5.69
C PRO A 49 -6.21 3.92 4.46
N PRO A 50 -6.63 4.91 3.66
CA PRO A 50 -7.34 4.64 2.41
C PRO A 50 -6.52 3.74 1.47
N ILE A 51 -7.13 2.71 0.88
CA ILE A 51 -6.41 1.81 -0.04
C ILE A 51 -5.79 2.56 -1.23
N SER A 52 -6.45 3.62 -1.70
CA SER A 52 -5.94 4.47 -2.79
C SER A 52 -4.63 5.17 -2.42
N LYS A 53 -4.39 5.46 -1.14
CA LYS A 53 -3.11 5.99 -0.66
C LYS A 53 -2.00 4.96 -0.81
N VAL A 54 -2.25 3.71 -0.39
CA VAL A 54 -1.26 2.63 -0.51
C VAL A 54 -0.96 2.31 -1.97
N PHE A 55 -1.99 2.23 -2.82
CA PHE A 55 -1.81 2.02 -4.25
C PHE A 55 -0.99 3.14 -4.90
N ALA A 56 -1.20 4.40 -4.50
CA ALA A 56 -0.40 5.52 -5.00
C ALA A 56 1.08 5.45 -4.59
N LEU A 57 1.38 5.07 -3.34
CA LEU A 57 2.75 4.93 -2.86
C LEU A 57 3.51 3.86 -3.67
N LEU A 58 2.87 2.70 -3.83
CA LEU A 58 3.35 1.58 -4.63
C LEU A 58 3.23 1.82 -6.15
N GLY A 59 2.73 2.99 -6.56
CA GLY A 59 2.46 3.43 -7.93
C GLY A 59 1.67 2.44 -8.79
N PHE A 60 0.69 1.79 -8.15
CA PHE A 60 -0.42 1.10 -8.79
C PHE A 60 -1.51 2.10 -9.22
N ILE A 61 -2.66 1.56 -9.62
CA ILE A 61 -3.88 2.29 -9.96
C ILE A 61 -4.30 3.19 -8.78
N THR A 62 -4.09 4.49 -8.94
CA THR A 62 -4.40 5.56 -8.00
C THR A 62 -5.83 6.10 -8.14
N ASN A 63 -6.49 5.76 -9.25
CA ASN A 63 -7.86 6.18 -9.54
C ASN A 63 -8.56 5.19 -10.48
N GLN A 64 -9.88 5.18 -10.46
CA GLN A 64 -10.69 4.23 -11.24
C GLN A 64 -10.59 4.47 -12.76
N LYS A 65 -10.05 5.59 -13.25
CA LYS A 65 -9.69 5.75 -14.68
C LYS A 65 -8.53 4.81 -15.05
N GLN A 66 -7.50 4.71 -14.21
CA GLN A 66 -6.41 3.76 -14.44
C GLN A 66 -6.89 2.30 -14.39
N LEU A 67 -7.99 2.01 -13.69
CA LEU A 67 -8.65 0.70 -13.73
C LEU A 67 -9.35 0.45 -15.08
N ILE A 68 -10.04 1.46 -15.63
CA ILE A 68 -10.60 1.39 -16.99
C ILE A 68 -9.48 1.19 -18.00
N ASP A 69 -8.42 1.99 -17.94
CA ASP A 69 -7.27 1.87 -18.85
C ASP A 69 -6.63 0.46 -18.75
N LEU A 70 -6.54 -0.12 -17.54
CA LEU A 70 -6.06 -1.48 -17.34
C LEU A 70 -6.98 -2.51 -17.99
N PHE A 71 -8.30 -2.40 -17.81
CA PHE A 71 -9.26 -3.30 -18.42
C PHE A 71 -9.25 -3.22 -19.95
N GLU A 72 -9.22 -2.00 -20.51
CA GLU A 72 -9.10 -1.79 -21.95
C GLU A 72 -7.85 -2.45 -22.54
N THR A 73 -6.72 -2.35 -21.83
CA THR A 73 -5.45 -2.94 -22.26
C THR A 73 -5.44 -4.46 -22.09
N THR A 74 -5.95 -4.97 -20.97
CA THR A 74 -5.90 -6.40 -20.62
C THR A 74 -6.84 -7.24 -21.48
N TYR A 75 -8.01 -6.69 -21.82
CA TYR A 75 -9.05 -7.40 -22.56
C TYR A 75 -9.19 -6.90 -24.00
N GLU A 76 -8.29 -6.01 -24.45
CA GLU A 76 -8.27 -5.43 -25.79
C GLU A 76 -9.64 -4.87 -26.24
N THR A 77 -10.42 -4.40 -25.27
CA THR A 77 -11.80 -3.97 -25.47
C THR A 77 -11.94 -2.51 -25.08
N PRO A 78 -11.91 -1.55 -26.03
CA PRO A 78 -11.97 -0.13 -25.71
C PRO A 78 -13.37 0.32 -25.26
N LEU A 79 -13.41 1.16 -24.24
CA LEU A 79 -14.62 1.83 -23.77
C LEU A 79 -14.85 3.10 -24.60
N ASN A 80 -15.88 3.07 -25.46
CA ASN A 80 -16.25 4.15 -26.38
C ASN A 80 -16.93 5.35 -25.68
N ILE A 81 -16.23 5.98 -24.73
CA ILE A 81 -16.59 7.26 -24.12
C ILE A 81 -15.40 8.21 -24.12
N SER A 82 -15.67 9.52 -24.10
CA SER A 82 -14.60 10.51 -24.07
C SER A 82 -13.74 10.37 -22.81
N ARG A 83 -12.45 10.72 -22.93
CA ARG A 83 -11.50 10.74 -21.80
C ARG A 83 -12.02 11.59 -20.63
N THR A 84 -12.68 12.70 -20.93
CA THR A 84 -13.33 13.58 -19.94
C THR A 84 -14.42 12.86 -19.17
N ASN A 85 -15.24 12.05 -19.84
CA ASN A 85 -16.30 11.29 -19.19
C ASN A 85 -15.76 10.16 -18.30
N LYS A 86 -14.67 9.49 -18.71
CA LYS A 86 -13.96 8.51 -17.87
C LYS A 86 -13.52 9.13 -16.53
N TYR A 87 -13.01 10.37 -16.56
CA TYR A 87 -12.61 11.09 -15.35
C TYR A 87 -13.81 11.62 -14.56
N ALA A 88 -14.82 12.17 -15.25
CA ALA A 88 -15.97 12.80 -14.62
C ALA A 88 -16.77 11.83 -13.75
N PHE A 89 -16.86 10.55 -14.15
CA PHE A 89 -17.61 9.52 -13.41
C PHE A 89 -17.15 9.35 -11.95
N PHE A 90 -15.88 9.68 -11.69
CA PHE A 90 -15.23 9.51 -10.38
C PHE A 90 -14.93 10.83 -9.66
N LYS A 91 -15.47 11.95 -10.16
CA LYS A 91 -15.27 13.28 -9.56
C LYS A 91 -16.55 14.10 -9.49
N GLN A 92 -17.16 14.37 -10.63
CA GLN A 92 -18.29 15.30 -10.77
C GLN A 92 -19.58 14.63 -11.23
N GLY A 93 -19.53 13.31 -11.47
CA GLY A 93 -20.60 12.50 -12.00
C GLY A 93 -20.76 12.60 -13.52
N VAL A 94 -21.46 11.61 -14.08
CA VAL A 94 -21.86 11.53 -15.49
C VAL A 94 -23.35 11.25 -15.60
N GLY A 95 -23.97 11.67 -16.69
CA GLY A 95 -25.37 11.35 -16.95
C GLY A 95 -25.59 9.86 -17.20
N LEU A 96 -26.81 9.38 -16.95
CA LEU A 96 -27.22 7.97 -17.05
C LEU A 96 -26.84 7.29 -18.37
N ARG A 97 -26.90 8.00 -19.50
CA ARG A 97 -26.46 7.46 -20.81
C ARG A 97 -25.00 7.00 -20.81
N THR A 98 -24.14 7.73 -20.10
CA THR A 98 -22.72 7.35 -19.97
C THR A 98 -22.56 6.18 -19.02
N VAL A 99 -23.35 6.14 -17.93
CA VAL A 99 -23.39 4.99 -17.01
C VAL A 99 -23.75 3.72 -17.76
N SER A 100 -24.83 3.73 -18.56
CA SER A 100 -25.25 2.56 -19.34
C SER A 100 -24.18 2.11 -20.34
N LYS A 101 -23.42 3.03 -20.95
CA LYS A 101 -22.28 2.67 -21.81
C LYS A 101 -21.17 1.96 -21.03
N ILE A 102 -20.86 2.43 -19.82
CA ILE A 102 -19.85 1.81 -18.95
C ILE A 102 -20.29 0.41 -18.54
N VAL A 103 -21.52 0.26 -18.05
CA VAL A 103 -22.05 -1.05 -17.63
C VAL A 103 -22.09 -2.03 -18.81
N ASN A 104 -22.61 -1.61 -19.97
CA ASN A 104 -22.67 -2.47 -21.16
C ASN A 104 -21.27 -2.88 -21.63
N TRP A 105 -20.28 -2.02 -21.46
CA TRP A 105 -18.89 -2.39 -21.72
C TRP A 105 -18.36 -3.39 -20.70
N LEU A 106 -18.65 -3.24 -19.40
CA LEU A 106 -18.25 -4.24 -18.39
C LEU A 106 -18.85 -5.63 -18.67
N LYS A 107 -20.05 -5.70 -19.26
CA LYS A 107 -20.72 -6.96 -19.61
C LYS A 107 -19.97 -7.78 -20.66
N ILE A 108 -19.22 -7.14 -21.55
CA ILE A 108 -18.42 -7.83 -22.58
C ILE A 108 -16.99 -8.13 -22.11
N ILE A 109 -16.62 -7.73 -20.89
CA ILE A 109 -15.32 -8.05 -20.30
C ILE A 109 -15.44 -9.40 -19.58
N PRO A 110 -14.62 -10.41 -19.92
CA PRO A 110 -14.61 -11.71 -19.24
C PRO A 110 -13.87 -11.64 -17.89
N PHE A 111 -14.28 -10.69 -17.04
CA PHE A 111 -13.81 -10.49 -15.68
C PHE A 111 -14.85 -11.02 -14.69
N PRO A 112 -14.46 -11.75 -13.64
CA PRO A 112 -15.42 -12.53 -12.84
C PRO A 112 -16.08 -11.75 -11.71
N PHE A 113 -17.00 -10.84 -12.06
CA PHE A 113 -17.65 -9.98 -11.09
C PHE A 113 -18.40 -10.75 -10.01
N GLU A 114 -19.01 -11.90 -10.33
CA GLU A 114 -19.69 -12.78 -9.36
C GLU A 114 -18.78 -13.23 -8.22
N GLN A 115 -17.54 -13.57 -8.53
CA GLN A 115 -16.60 -14.07 -7.54
C GLN A 115 -16.12 -12.95 -6.59
N LEU A 116 -16.40 -11.69 -6.93
CA LEU A 116 -16.10 -10.52 -6.10
C LEU A 116 -17.30 -10.07 -5.27
N THR A 117 -18.51 -10.41 -5.69
CA THR A 117 -19.77 -9.93 -5.10
C THR A 117 -20.46 -11.01 -4.25
N THR A 118 -19.68 -11.87 -3.60
CA THR A 118 -20.24 -12.88 -2.69
C THR A 118 -21.09 -12.24 -1.58
N LYS A 119 -22.16 -12.92 -1.13
CA LYS A 119 -23.04 -12.42 -0.05
C LYS A 119 -22.26 -12.00 1.20
N LYS A 120 -21.23 -12.79 1.56
CA LYS A 120 -20.33 -12.50 2.69
C LYS A 120 -19.58 -11.17 2.47
N MET A 121 -19.05 -10.96 1.26
CA MET A 121 -18.34 -9.73 0.93
C MET A 121 -19.27 -8.53 0.94
N MET A 122 -20.44 -8.61 0.30
CA MET A 122 -21.43 -7.55 0.33
C MET A 122 -21.83 -7.18 1.76
N ALA A 123 -22.07 -8.17 2.63
CA ALA A 123 -22.40 -7.93 4.03
C ALA A 123 -21.28 -7.18 4.76
N LYS A 124 -20.01 -7.56 4.56
CA LYS A 124 -18.87 -6.84 5.14
C LYS A 124 -18.74 -5.41 4.59
N THR A 125 -18.94 -5.20 3.29
CA THR A 125 -18.89 -3.87 2.65
C THR A 125 -20.00 -2.96 3.17
N ILE A 126 -21.26 -3.45 3.24
CA ILE A 126 -22.37 -2.69 3.81
C ILE A 126 -22.09 -2.32 5.27
N ARG A 127 -21.58 -3.26 6.06
CA ARG A 127 -21.20 -3.02 7.46
C ARG A 127 -20.11 -1.94 7.56
N SER A 128 -19.12 -1.97 6.68
CA SER A 128 -18.05 -0.98 6.61
C SER A 128 -18.55 0.41 6.23
N ASN A 129 -19.45 0.50 5.24
CA ASN A 129 -20.07 1.76 4.83
C ASN A 129 -20.90 2.37 5.96
N ARG A 130 -21.66 1.55 6.71
CA ARG A 130 -22.38 2.01 7.91
C ARG A 130 -21.43 2.52 9.00
N ALA A 131 -20.27 1.88 9.15
CA ALA A 131 -19.24 2.32 10.08
C ALA A 131 -18.55 3.61 9.62
N GLY A 132 -18.51 3.91 8.32
CA GLY A 132 -17.72 5.03 7.78
C GLY A 132 -16.23 4.73 7.86
N SER A 133 -15.84 3.49 7.56
CA SER A 133 -14.46 2.99 7.63
C SER A 133 -13.88 2.78 6.23
N ASN A 134 -12.55 2.88 6.10
CA ASN A 134 -11.83 2.54 4.88
C ASN A 134 -11.87 1.02 4.55
N ALA A 135 -12.41 0.19 5.47
CA ALA A 135 -12.46 -1.26 5.35
C ALA A 135 -13.21 -1.75 4.10
N GLY A 136 -14.26 -1.06 3.66
CA GLY A 136 -15.04 -1.49 2.49
C GLY A 136 -14.18 -1.61 1.23
N ALA A 137 -13.30 -0.63 1.00
CA ALA A 137 -12.39 -0.61 -0.14
C ALA A 137 -11.28 -1.66 0.00
N TRP A 138 -10.72 -1.83 1.20
CA TRP A 138 -9.72 -2.85 1.51
C TRP A 138 -10.23 -4.27 1.33
N LEU A 139 -11.38 -4.60 1.90
CA LEU A 139 -11.99 -5.93 1.81
C LEU A 139 -12.29 -6.29 0.36
N SER A 140 -12.81 -5.33 -0.41
CA SER A 140 -13.07 -5.52 -1.84
C SER A 140 -11.77 -5.74 -2.63
N GLY A 141 -10.73 -4.94 -2.36
CA GLY A 141 -9.42 -5.07 -3.01
C GLY A 141 -8.72 -6.40 -2.69
N VAL A 142 -8.64 -6.78 -1.42
CA VAL A 142 -8.03 -8.04 -0.96
C VAL A 142 -8.77 -9.24 -1.54
N SER A 143 -10.10 -9.24 -1.48
CA SER A 143 -10.91 -10.31 -2.08
C SER A 143 -10.72 -10.40 -3.58
N GLY A 144 -10.59 -9.26 -4.26
CA GLY A 144 -10.26 -9.18 -5.69
C GLY A 144 -8.99 -9.94 -6.03
N ILE A 145 -7.91 -9.59 -5.32
CA ILE A 145 -6.59 -10.18 -5.55
C ILE A 145 -6.58 -11.68 -5.19
N GLN A 146 -7.17 -12.07 -4.05
CA GLN A 146 -7.29 -13.47 -3.64
C GLN A 146 -8.05 -14.32 -4.66
N THR A 147 -9.15 -13.79 -5.24
CA THR A 147 -9.91 -14.48 -6.28
C THR A 147 -9.07 -14.71 -7.53
N ILE A 148 -8.25 -13.72 -7.92
CA ILE A 148 -7.31 -13.86 -9.04
C ILE A 148 -6.28 -14.96 -8.75
N PHE A 149 -5.65 -14.96 -7.56
CA PHE A 149 -4.68 -16.00 -7.20
C PHE A 149 -5.29 -17.41 -7.18
N LYS A 150 -6.49 -17.56 -6.62
CA LYS A 150 -7.23 -18.84 -6.63
C LYS A 150 -7.48 -19.36 -8.04
N ARG A 151 -7.77 -18.47 -9.00
CA ARG A 151 -7.95 -18.85 -10.41
C ARG A 151 -6.67 -19.37 -11.06
N PHE A 152 -5.52 -18.87 -10.63
CA PHE A 152 -4.21 -19.39 -11.02
C PHE A 152 -3.75 -20.59 -10.17
N GLY A 153 -4.65 -21.19 -9.38
CA GLY A 153 -4.35 -22.37 -8.57
C GLY A 153 -3.52 -22.09 -7.31
N LYS A 154 -3.29 -20.82 -6.97
CA LYS A 154 -2.51 -20.43 -5.78
C LYS A 154 -3.43 -20.13 -4.60
N THR A 155 -3.47 -21.03 -3.63
CA THR A 155 -4.26 -20.88 -2.39
C THR A 155 -3.44 -20.35 -1.21
N LYS A 156 -2.13 -20.57 -1.22
CA LYS A 156 -1.15 -19.93 -0.32
C LYS A 156 -0.07 -19.27 -1.16
N HIS A 157 0.25 -18.03 -0.82
CA HIS A 157 1.24 -17.22 -1.52
C HIS A 157 1.82 -16.19 -0.54
N GLU A 158 2.85 -15.47 -0.98
CA GLU A 158 3.59 -14.49 -0.19
C GLU A 158 2.70 -13.40 0.42
N PHE A 159 1.62 -13.01 -0.25
CA PHE A 159 0.65 -12.04 0.28
C PHE A 159 -0.35 -12.59 1.31
N THR A 160 -0.38 -13.90 1.60
CA THR A 160 -1.42 -14.49 2.47
C THR A 160 -1.40 -13.83 3.86
N LEU A 161 -0.24 -13.69 4.48
CA LEU A 161 -0.12 -13.07 5.80
C LEU A 161 -0.50 -11.58 5.81
N LEU A 162 -0.14 -10.86 4.74
CA LEU A 162 -0.54 -9.46 4.57
C LEU A 162 -2.07 -9.34 4.48
N PHE A 163 -2.72 -10.22 3.71
CA PHE A 163 -4.17 -10.19 3.56
C PHE A 163 -4.90 -10.52 4.86
N ASP A 164 -4.41 -11.51 5.62
CA ASP A 164 -4.96 -11.84 6.93
C ASP A 164 -4.85 -10.65 7.91
N PHE A 165 -3.69 -9.98 7.93
CA PHE A 165 -3.48 -8.75 8.69
C PHE A 165 -4.44 -7.63 8.29
N ILE A 166 -4.58 -7.35 6.99
CA ILE A 166 -5.50 -6.31 6.49
C ILE A 166 -6.94 -6.65 6.85
N GLU A 167 -7.37 -7.90 6.67
CA GLU A 167 -8.72 -8.32 7.04
C GLU A 167 -8.97 -8.17 8.54
N GLN A 168 -7.99 -8.51 9.38
CA GLN A 168 -8.07 -8.30 10.82
C GLN A 168 -8.24 -6.80 11.15
N ARG A 169 -7.40 -5.93 10.58
CA ARG A 169 -7.48 -4.46 10.75
C ARG A 169 -8.84 -3.92 10.31
N CYS A 170 -9.35 -4.36 9.16
CA CYS A 170 -10.69 -4.01 8.68
C CYS A 170 -11.78 -4.35 9.69
N ASN A 171 -11.77 -5.59 10.22
CA ASN A 171 -12.81 -6.00 11.17
C ASN A 171 -12.70 -5.22 12.49
N THR A 172 -11.49 -5.04 13.02
CA THR A 172 -11.27 -4.29 14.27
C THR A 172 -11.73 -2.83 14.16
N GLU A 173 -11.41 -2.14 13.07
CA GLU A 173 -11.82 -0.74 12.87
C GLU A 173 -13.34 -0.62 12.76
N VAL A 174 -13.98 -1.48 11.96
CA VAL A 174 -15.43 -1.48 11.76
C VAL A 174 -16.16 -1.75 13.06
N ASP A 175 -15.71 -2.74 13.84
CA ASP A 175 -16.32 -3.07 15.13
C ASP A 175 -16.22 -1.89 16.12
N LEU A 176 -15.08 -1.20 16.15
CA LEU A 176 -14.90 -0.05 17.02
C LEU A 176 -15.77 1.13 16.58
N PHE A 177 -15.75 1.51 15.31
CA PHE A 177 -16.50 2.67 14.83
C PHE A 177 -18.01 2.50 15.00
N LEU A 178 -18.52 1.28 14.85
CA LEU A 178 -19.92 0.98 15.15
C LEU A 178 -20.22 1.16 16.64
N ARG A 179 -19.34 0.69 17.54
CA ARG A 179 -19.47 0.88 18.99
C ARG A 179 -19.46 2.36 19.38
N ILE A 180 -18.52 3.14 18.84
CA ILE A 180 -18.44 4.59 19.07
C ILE A 180 -19.75 5.25 18.64
N LYS A 181 -20.29 4.88 17.47
CA LYS A 181 -21.60 5.39 17.00
C LYS A 181 -22.75 5.03 17.92
N GLU A 182 -22.73 3.84 18.54
CA GLU A 182 -23.73 3.44 19.54
C GLU A 182 -23.60 4.26 20.83
N GLU A 183 -22.38 4.52 21.29
CA GLU A 183 -22.13 5.36 22.47
C GLU A 183 -22.57 6.81 22.26
N VAL A 184 -22.34 7.36 21.06
CA VAL A 184 -22.84 8.68 20.67
C VAL A 184 -24.37 8.70 20.66
N LYS A 185 -25.02 7.70 20.07
CA LYS A 185 -26.49 7.58 20.06
C LYS A 185 -27.07 7.44 21.46
N ALA A 186 -26.36 6.77 22.36
CA ALA A 186 -26.75 6.62 23.76
C ALA A 186 -26.45 7.86 24.62
N GLY A 187 -25.88 8.92 24.05
CA GLY A 187 -25.51 10.14 24.78
C GLY A 187 -24.32 9.96 25.75
N LYS A 188 -23.58 8.85 25.64
CA LYS A 188 -22.37 8.59 26.46
C LYS A 188 -21.14 9.33 25.95
N LEU A 189 -21.13 9.63 24.65
CA LEU A 189 -20.07 10.37 23.98
C LEU A 189 -20.68 11.57 23.25
N ALA A 190 -20.19 12.77 23.53
CA ALA A 190 -20.61 13.96 22.81
C ALA A 190 -19.98 13.97 21.40
N PRO A 191 -20.73 14.25 20.32
CA PRO A 191 -20.19 14.25 18.95
C PRO A 191 -19.05 15.25 18.71
N ASP A 192 -18.97 16.30 19.52
CA ASP A 192 -18.01 17.40 19.44
C ASP A 192 -16.85 17.28 20.44
N ASP A 193 -16.86 16.28 21.33
CA ASP A 193 -15.75 16.02 22.25
C ASP A 193 -14.63 15.25 21.53
N ILE A 194 -13.76 16.02 20.89
CA ILE A 194 -12.62 15.50 20.12
C ILE A 194 -11.67 14.68 21.00
N ALA A 195 -11.47 15.05 22.27
CA ALA A 195 -10.58 14.30 23.15
C ALA A 195 -11.17 12.97 23.57
N ALA A 196 -12.46 12.94 23.91
CA ALA A 196 -13.14 11.68 24.20
C ALA A 196 -13.22 10.80 22.96
N ALA A 197 -13.39 11.37 21.76
CA ALA A 197 -13.35 10.63 20.51
C ALA A 197 -11.97 10.01 20.20
N TRP A 198 -10.86 10.69 20.54
CA TRP A 198 -9.52 10.12 20.43
C TRP A 198 -9.25 9.04 21.48
N LYS A 199 -9.66 9.27 22.74
CA LYS A 199 -9.55 8.25 23.79
C LYS A 199 -10.37 7.00 23.49
N ALA A 200 -11.54 7.14 22.87
CA ALA A 200 -12.35 6.01 22.42
C ALA A 200 -11.64 5.14 21.36
N GLN A 201 -10.60 5.67 20.70
CA GLN A 201 -9.79 4.94 19.72
C GLN A 201 -8.56 4.24 20.31
N ASP A 202 -8.23 4.48 21.58
CA ASP A 202 -7.13 3.79 22.29
C ASP A 202 -7.10 2.26 22.11
N PRO A 203 -8.26 1.55 22.15
CA PRO A 203 -8.28 0.10 21.97
C PRO A 203 -7.69 -0.42 20.65
N LEU A 204 -7.57 0.42 19.61
CA LEU A 204 -6.98 0.01 18.33
C LEU A 204 -5.48 -0.31 18.46
N TRP A 205 -4.77 0.40 19.33
CA TRP A 205 -3.32 0.29 19.46
C TRP A 205 -2.86 -0.25 20.80
N LYS A 206 -3.79 -0.46 21.74
CA LYS A 206 -3.51 -0.94 23.11
C LYS A 206 -2.61 -2.19 23.20
N ASN A 207 -2.67 -3.08 22.20
CA ASN A 207 -1.86 -4.31 22.17
C ASN A 207 -0.60 -4.20 21.31
N ASN A 208 -0.34 -3.03 20.71
CA ASN A 208 0.84 -2.79 19.91
C ASN A 208 1.99 -2.29 20.80
N LEU A 209 2.94 -3.17 21.07
CA LEU A 209 4.11 -2.89 21.92
C LEU A 209 5.08 -1.85 21.32
N TYR A 210 4.91 -1.47 20.06
CA TYR A 210 5.78 -0.55 19.34
C TYR A 210 5.25 0.87 19.29
N ILE A 211 4.05 1.09 19.82
CA ILE A 211 3.49 2.42 20.02
C ILE A 211 3.74 2.76 21.50
N PRO A 212 4.56 3.79 21.80
CA PRO A 212 4.82 4.18 23.17
C PRO A 212 3.53 4.46 23.95
N LEU A 213 3.55 4.10 25.24
CA LEU A 213 2.47 4.45 26.16
C LEU A 213 2.32 5.97 26.19
N GLY A 214 1.09 6.47 26.20
CA GLY A 214 0.81 7.91 26.23
C GLY A 214 0.73 8.58 24.86
N VAL A 215 1.04 7.89 23.74
CA VAL A 215 0.98 8.51 22.39
C VAL A 215 -0.41 9.05 22.07
N ILE A 216 -1.46 8.31 22.41
CA ILE A 216 -2.84 8.70 22.09
C ILE A 216 -3.31 9.82 23.02
N GLU A 217 -2.96 9.74 24.31
CA GLU A 217 -3.23 10.80 25.28
C GLU A 217 -2.53 12.10 24.90
N ASN A 218 -1.23 12.04 24.61
CA ASN A 218 -0.43 13.20 24.18
C ASN A 218 -1.00 13.81 22.90
N PHE A 219 -1.36 12.98 21.92
CA PHE A 219 -1.95 13.46 20.68
C PHE A 219 -3.31 14.13 20.90
N ALA A 220 -4.17 13.54 21.73
CA ALA A 220 -5.47 14.11 22.07
C ALA A 220 -5.36 15.46 22.81
N GLU A 221 -4.43 15.56 23.77
CA GLU A 221 -4.19 16.80 24.52
C GLU A 221 -3.68 17.93 23.63
N LEU A 222 -2.73 17.62 22.73
CA LEU A 222 -2.15 18.62 21.81
C LEU A 222 -3.16 19.06 20.74
N LEU A 223 -4.01 18.15 20.26
CA LEU A 223 -5.12 18.49 19.37
C LEU A 223 -6.17 19.38 20.05
N LEU A 224 -6.48 19.16 21.33
CA LEU A 224 -7.36 20.05 22.08
C LEU A 224 -6.80 21.46 22.16
N LEU A 225 -5.51 21.61 22.45
CA LEU A 225 -4.86 22.92 22.50
C LEU A 225 -4.93 23.62 21.13
N HIS A 226 -4.69 22.89 20.05
CA HIS A 226 -4.82 23.43 18.69
C HIS A 226 -6.24 23.88 18.38
N ASN A 227 -7.26 23.08 18.72
CA ASN A 227 -8.67 23.42 18.51
C ASN A 227 -9.13 24.64 19.34
N GLN A 228 -8.48 24.90 20.47
CA GLN A 228 -8.69 26.11 21.29
C GLN A 228 -8.00 27.36 20.70
N GLY A 229 -7.40 27.26 19.51
CA GLY A 229 -6.67 28.36 18.86
C GLY A 229 -5.33 28.69 19.53
N LYS A 230 -4.82 27.83 20.43
CA LYS A 230 -3.52 28.03 21.07
C LYS A 230 -2.41 27.63 20.11
N LYS A 231 -1.42 28.51 19.95
CA LYS A 231 -0.22 28.20 19.18
C LYS A 231 0.67 27.25 19.99
N LEU A 232 0.99 26.09 19.40
CA LEU A 232 1.93 25.15 20.00
C LEU A 232 3.36 25.71 19.95
N ASN A 233 4.12 25.54 21.02
CA ASN A 233 5.55 25.78 20.99
C ASN A 233 6.27 24.68 20.19
N GLU A 234 7.56 24.85 19.93
CA GLU A 234 8.35 23.91 19.13
C GLU A 234 8.36 22.49 19.71
N GLN A 235 8.59 22.35 21.03
CA GLN A 235 8.61 21.05 21.69
C GLN A 235 7.24 20.34 21.63
N GLN A 236 6.15 21.08 21.81
CA GLN A 236 4.78 20.58 21.66
C GLN A 236 4.48 20.17 20.22
N THR A 237 4.99 20.92 19.25
CA THR A 237 4.84 20.62 17.82
C THR A 237 5.58 19.33 17.48
N LEU A 238 6.84 19.20 17.91
CA LEU A 238 7.64 17.98 17.75
C LEU A 238 6.99 16.76 18.43
N SER A 239 6.45 16.93 19.64
CA SER A 239 5.74 15.85 20.34
C SER A 239 4.45 15.42 19.63
N THR A 240 3.73 16.38 19.02
CA THR A 240 2.54 16.09 18.19
C THR A 240 2.93 15.31 16.94
N ILE A 241 4.00 15.76 16.28
CA ILE A 241 4.57 15.11 15.09
C ILE A 241 5.00 13.68 15.43
N GLU A 242 5.73 13.48 16.53
CA GLU A 242 6.16 12.15 16.96
C GLU A 242 4.98 11.21 17.20
N SER A 243 3.97 11.68 17.94
CA SER A 243 2.75 10.89 18.19
C SER A 243 2.03 10.54 16.89
N TYR A 244 1.92 11.50 15.98
CA TYR A 244 1.34 11.27 14.65
C TYR A 244 2.15 10.22 13.86
N VAL A 245 3.47 10.32 13.83
CA VAL A 245 4.34 9.41 13.05
C VAL A 245 4.20 7.98 13.58
N TYR A 246 4.16 7.76 14.90
CA TYR A 246 3.92 6.43 15.47
C TYR A 246 2.60 5.83 14.99
N LEU A 247 1.49 6.59 15.08
CA LEU A 247 0.17 6.11 14.67
C LEU A 247 0.06 5.91 13.15
N TYR A 248 0.67 6.82 12.38
CA TYR A 248 0.56 6.85 10.92
C TYR A 248 1.42 5.77 10.25
N PHE A 249 2.64 5.53 10.74
CA PHE A 249 3.54 4.53 10.16
C PHE A 249 3.24 3.10 10.59
N ASP A 250 2.53 2.90 11.70
CA ASP A 250 2.16 1.57 12.24
C ASP A 250 1.59 0.64 11.16
N PHE A 251 0.53 1.05 10.47
CA PHE A 251 -0.08 0.23 9.41
C PHE A 251 0.94 -0.18 8.34
N PHE A 252 1.82 0.74 7.92
CA PHE A 252 2.79 0.47 6.87
C PHE A 252 3.89 -0.48 7.34
N LEU A 253 4.41 -0.30 8.56
CA LEU A 253 5.42 -1.19 9.13
C LEU A 253 4.88 -2.61 9.31
N GLU A 254 3.66 -2.74 9.79
CA GLU A 254 2.98 -4.04 9.89
C GLU A 254 2.75 -4.67 8.51
N ALA A 255 2.19 -3.92 7.55
CA ALA A 255 1.92 -4.44 6.22
C ALA A 255 3.20 -4.91 5.51
N ILE A 256 4.27 -4.12 5.57
CA ILE A 256 5.56 -4.46 4.96
C ILE A 256 6.12 -5.74 5.57
N THR A 257 6.11 -5.84 6.90
CA THR A 257 6.69 -7.00 7.58
C THR A 257 5.86 -8.26 7.42
N HIS A 258 4.52 -8.18 7.38
CA HIS A 258 3.66 -9.32 7.05
C HIS A 258 3.92 -9.84 5.62
N TYR A 259 4.04 -8.95 4.64
CA TYR A 259 4.41 -9.32 3.27
C TYR A 259 5.79 -9.99 3.25
N GLU A 260 6.77 -9.39 3.89
CA GLU A 260 8.15 -9.86 3.85
C GLU A 260 8.34 -11.22 4.56
N VAL A 261 7.68 -11.42 5.70
CA VAL A 261 7.61 -12.73 6.38
C VAL A 261 6.93 -13.76 5.47
N GLY A 262 5.86 -13.37 4.76
CA GLY A 262 5.21 -14.21 3.76
C GLY A 262 6.16 -14.65 2.64
N CYS A 263 6.93 -13.72 2.05
CA CYS A 263 7.96 -14.03 1.06
C CYS A 263 9.00 -15.02 1.62
N ARG A 264 9.49 -14.77 2.82
CA ARG A 264 10.49 -15.64 3.48
C ARG A 264 10.00 -17.06 3.66
N ILE A 265 8.76 -17.22 4.07
CA ILE A 265 8.14 -18.52 4.29
C ILE A 265 7.87 -19.24 2.96
N CYS A 266 7.41 -18.51 1.94
CA CYS A 266 7.05 -19.11 0.65
C CYS A 266 8.28 -19.47 -0.19
N TYR A 267 9.36 -18.71 -0.10
CA TYR A 267 10.52 -18.83 -1.00
C TYR A 267 11.84 -19.18 -0.29
N GLY A 268 11.92 -19.01 1.02
CA GLY A 268 13.12 -19.32 1.79
C GLY A 268 13.40 -20.82 1.80
N LYS A 269 14.65 -21.20 1.52
CA LYS A 269 15.10 -22.60 1.54
C LYS A 269 15.87 -22.97 2.81
N ASN A 270 16.49 -21.99 3.47
CA ASN A 270 17.29 -22.20 4.67
C ASN A 270 16.48 -21.81 5.92
N LYS A 271 16.07 -22.81 6.70
CA LYS A 271 15.25 -22.64 7.90
C LYS A 271 15.92 -21.73 8.94
N ASP A 272 17.20 -21.94 9.20
CA ASP A 272 17.95 -21.14 10.18
C ASP A 272 17.99 -19.66 9.77
N LYS A 273 18.20 -19.37 8.47
CA LYS A 273 18.14 -18.00 7.96
C LYS A 273 16.74 -17.41 8.07
N ILE A 274 15.69 -18.19 7.75
CA ILE A 274 14.30 -17.72 7.89
C ILE A 274 14.01 -17.31 9.33
N GLU A 275 14.45 -18.10 10.31
CA GLU A 275 14.19 -17.90 11.74
C GLU A 275 15.02 -16.77 12.37
N ASN A 276 16.27 -16.59 11.93
CA ASN A 276 17.23 -15.72 12.63
C ASN A 276 17.58 -14.41 11.89
N ASP A 277 17.46 -14.37 10.56
CA ASP A 277 17.82 -13.18 9.79
C ASP A 277 16.65 -12.21 9.62
N LEU A 278 16.95 -10.92 9.47
CA LEU A 278 15.97 -9.91 9.04
C LEU A 278 15.75 -9.95 7.52
N GLY A 279 14.53 -9.70 7.07
CA GLY A 279 14.24 -9.53 5.64
C GLY A 279 14.96 -8.34 5.01
N MET A 280 15.12 -8.36 3.68
CA MET A 280 15.82 -7.32 2.90
C MET A 280 15.15 -5.93 3.01
N ILE A 281 13.82 -5.84 2.91
CA ILE A 281 13.07 -4.59 3.09
C ILE A 281 13.25 -4.08 4.53
N THR A 282 13.12 -4.97 5.51
CA THR A 282 13.35 -4.63 6.92
C THR A 282 14.77 -4.09 7.13
N LYS A 283 15.79 -4.75 6.60
CA LYS A 283 17.19 -4.28 6.67
C LYS A 283 17.37 -2.94 5.95
N ALA A 284 16.75 -2.75 4.79
CA ALA A 284 16.84 -1.52 4.01
C ALA A 284 16.27 -0.30 4.75
N ILE A 285 15.06 -0.45 5.32
CA ILE A 285 14.41 0.61 6.11
C ILE A 285 15.21 0.87 7.39
N TYR A 286 15.68 -0.18 8.06
CA TYR A 286 16.53 -0.04 9.24
C TYR A 286 17.84 0.69 8.93
N ALA A 287 18.49 0.38 7.80
CA ALA A 287 19.71 1.05 7.36
C ALA A 287 19.48 2.54 7.11
N TYR A 288 18.38 2.93 6.44
CA TYR A 288 18.01 4.34 6.28
C TYR A 288 17.83 5.06 7.63
N SER A 289 17.23 4.37 8.62
CA SER A 289 16.99 4.95 9.94
C SER A 289 18.22 5.07 10.84
N THR A 290 19.27 4.27 10.59
CA THR A 290 20.40 4.12 11.54
C THR A 290 21.78 4.40 10.95
N GLN A 291 21.93 4.44 9.62
CA GLN A 291 23.22 4.63 8.96
C GLN A 291 23.24 5.97 8.23
N GLU A 292 24.17 6.85 8.63
CA GLU A 292 24.27 8.23 8.10
C GLU A 292 24.52 8.29 6.57
N ASN A 293 25.17 7.26 6.01
CA ASN A 293 25.49 7.19 4.58
C ASN A 293 24.34 6.67 3.71
N ILE A 294 23.21 6.23 4.30
CA ILE A 294 22.04 5.74 3.58
C ILE A 294 20.95 6.81 3.60
N LYS A 295 20.75 7.45 2.44
CA LYS A 295 19.85 8.61 2.32
C LYS A 295 18.38 8.26 2.10
N THR A 296 18.11 7.05 1.62
CA THR A 296 16.74 6.58 1.33
C THR A 296 16.61 5.08 1.63
N CYS A 297 15.40 4.61 1.87
CA CYS A 297 15.08 3.19 2.01
C CYS A 297 15.42 2.43 0.72
N PHE A 298 15.18 3.02 -0.46
CA PHE A 298 15.60 2.39 -1.72
C PHE A 298 17.13 2.27 -1.84
N ALA A 299 17.89 3.26 -1.35
CA ALA A 299 19.35 3.14 -1.27
C ALA A 299 19.79 2.04 -0.31
N GLY A 300 19.07 1.87 0.81
CA GLY A 300 19.24 0.75 1.73
C GLY A 300 19.00 -0.59 1.03
N LEU A 301 17.97 -0.70 0.18
CA LEU A 301 17.70 -1.93 -0.56
C LEU A 301 18.78 -2.23 -1.62
N LEU A 302 19.26 -1.20 -2.33
CA LEU A 302 20.39 -1.35 -3.26
C LEU A 302 21.67 -1.79 -2.55
N LYS A 303 21.89 -1.34 -1.31
CA LYS A 303 22.97 -1.84 -0.45
C LYS A 303 22.75 -3.33 -0.14
N GLU A 304 21.55 -3.76 0.24
CA GLU A 304 21.26 -5.17 0.51
C GLU A 304 21.46 -6.06 -0.74
N PHE A 305 21.10 -5.60 -1.94
CA PHE A 305 21.45 -6.32 -3.18
C PHE A 305 22.95 -6.46 -3.35
N LYS A 306 23.71 -5.37 -3.18
CA LYS A 306 25.18 -5.38 -3.26
C LYS A 306 25.78 -6.37 -2.27
N ASP A 307 25.32 -6.35 -1.02
CA ASP A 307 25.86 -7.18 0.05
C ASP A 307 25.54 -8.66 -0.18
N VAL A 308 24.31 -8.99 -0.59
CA VAL A 308 23.95 -10.39 -0.91
C VAL A 308 24.72 -10.93 -2.12
N LEU A 309 24.93 -10.13 -3.16
CA LEU A 309 25.77 -10.54 -4.29
C LEU A 309 27.22 -10.78 -3.85
N SER A 310 27.73 -9.94 -2.94
CA SER A 310 29.07 -10.08 -2.36
C SER A 310 29.23 -11.35 -1.52
N GLU A 311 28.19 -11.73 -0.78
CA GLU A 311 28.17 -12.95 0.03
C GLU A 311 28.02 -14.24 -0.79
N THR A 312 27.34 -14.17 -1.94
CA THR A 312 26.88 -15.37 -2.67
C THR A 312 27.62 -15.65 -3.96
N ILE A 313 28.23 -14.66 -4.59
CA ILE A 313 28.89 -14.79 -5.90
C ILE A 313 30.35 -14.37 -5.80
N GLU A 314 30.59 -13.06 -5.72
CA GLU A 314 31.91 -12.44 -5.66
C GLU A 314 31.77 -11.03 -5.11
N GLU A 315 32.86 -10.48 -4.57
CA GLU A 315 32.89 -9.13 -4.02
C GLU A 315 32.31 -8.11 -5.02
N THR A 316 31.13 -7.57 -4.68
CA THR A 316 30.33 -6.74 -5.58
C THR A 316 30.38 -5.29 -5.13
N SER A 317 30.89 -4.41 -5.99
CA SER A 317 30.91 -2.96 -5.75
C SER A 317 29.64 -2.28 -6.28
N TYR A 318 29.42 -1.02 -5.89
CA TYR A 318 28.36 -0.20 -6.51
C TYR A 318 28.60 0.03 -8.01
N ARG A 319 29.86 0.08 -8.47
CA ARG A 319 30.14 0.16 -9.91
C ARG A 319 29.66 -1.10 -10.62
N LYS A 320 29.87 -2.28 -10.03
CA LYS A 320 29.34 -3.53 -10.57
C LYS A 320 27.81 -3.53 -10.61
N LEU A 321 27.15 -3.11 -9.52
CA LEU A 321 25.69 -3.01 -9.48
C LEU A 321 25.15 -2.06 -10.57
N ALA A 322 25.86 -0.95 -10.82
CA ALA A 322 25.47 0.03 -11.83
C ALA A 322 25.48 -0.54 -13.25
N THR A 323 26.33 -1.53 -13.55
CA THR A 323 26.40 -2.16 -14.88
C THR A 323 25.11 -2.85 -15.32
N PHE A 324 24.20 -3.15 -14.38
CA PHE A 324 22.89 -3.72 -14.67
C PHE A 324 21.87 -2.68 -15.15
N ILE A 325 22.19 -1.38 -15.10
CA ILE A 325 21.32 -0.31 -15.59
C ILE A 325 21.50 -0.17 -17.10
N GLU A 326 20.40 -0.24 -17.84
CA GLU A 326 20.39 0.06 -19.28
C GLU A 326 20.43 1.57 -19.53
N ILE A 327 21.38 2.01 -20.35
CA ILE A 327 21.47 3.36 -20.89
C ILE A 327 21.12 3.27 -22.38
N GLU A 328 20.13 4.05 -22.84
CA GLU A 328 19.76 4.07 -24.25
C GLU A 328 20.87 4.77 -25.06
N GLU A 329 21.26 4.20 -26.21
CA GLU A 329 22.35 4.74 -27.04
C GLU A 329 22.08 6.17 -27.56
N SER A 330 20.82 6.62 -27.59
CA SER A 330 20.45 8.01 -27.91
C SER A 330 20.93 9.01 -26.84
N GLU A 331 21.02 8.61 -25.57
CA GLU A 331 21.61 9.39 -24.47
C GLU A 331 23.15 9.36 -24.49
N SER A 332 23.74 8.51 -25.35
CA SER A 332 25.20 8.33 -25.43
C SER A 332 25.93 9.48 -26.15
N SER A 333 25.22 10.30 -26.92
CA SER A 333 25.81 11.16 -27.96
C SER A 333 26.09 12.63 -27.58
N ILE A 334 25.76 13.11 -26.37
CA ILE A 334 25.84 14.55 -26.04
C ILE A 334 26.95 14.91 -25.04
N SER A 335 27.35 13.99 -24.16
CA SER A 335 28.47 14.19 -23.22
C SER A 335 29.51 13.09 -23.44
N GLY A 336 30.80 13.45 -23.54
CA GLY A 336 31.93 12.52 -23.68
C GLY A 336 32.19 11.62 -22.45
N GLU A 337 31.16 11.36 -21.63
CA GLU A 337 31.21 10.42 -20.51
C GLU A 337 31.09 8.97 -21.01
N SER A 338 31.86 8.07 -20.40
CA SER A 338 31.79 6.63 -20.64
C SER A 338 30.41 6.07 -20.24
N ILE A 339 30.02 4.93 -20.82
CA ILE A 339 28.77 4.25 -20.45
C ILE A 339 28.80 3.85 -18.97
N GLU A 340 29.95 3.38 -18.50
CA GLU A 340 30.18 2.97 -17.12
C GLU A 340 29.99 4.13 -16.13
N ASP A 341 30.46 5.32 -16.47
CA ASP A 341 30.28 6.51 -15.64
C ASP A 341 28.81 6.99 -15.65
N LYS A 342 28.13 6.93 -16.80
CA LYS A 342 26.69 7.23 -16.90
C LYS A 342 25.86 6.29 -16.04
N GLN A 343 26.12 4.98 -16.14
CA GLN A 343 25.49 3.96 -15.29
C GLN A 343 25.72 4.24 -13.81
N TYR A 344 26.96 4.53 -13.43
CA TYR A 344 27.32 4.80 -12.04
C TYR A 344 26.66 6.08 -11.52
N ASN A 345 26.62 7.14 -12.32
CA ASN A 345 25.93 8.39 -12.00
C ASN A 345 24.43 8.16 -11.85
N GLN A 346 23.82 7.36 -12.73
CA GLN A 346 22.40 6.99 -12.63
C GLN A 346 22.09 6.19 -11.35
N LEU A 347 22.93 5.23 -10.97
CA LEU A 347 22.79 4.51 -9.71
C LEU A 347 23.00 5.42 -8.49
N LYS A 348 23.95 6.36 -8.58
CA LYS A 348 24.19 7.37 -7.54
C LYS A 348 22.97 8.27 -7.36
N ASP A 349 22.32 8.70 -8.44
CA ASP A 349 21.06 9.44 -8.39
C ASP A 349 19.98 8.62 -7.67
N TRP A 350 19.80 7.35 -8.05
CA TRP A 350 18.83 6.47 -7.39
C TRP A 350 19.08 6.35 -5.88
N ARG A 351 20.34 6.20 -5.47
CA ARG A 351 20.74 6.16 -4.06
C ARG A 351 20.51 7.49 -3.31
N ASN A 352 20.44 8.61 -4.02
CA ASN A 352 20.11 9.91 -3.45
C ASN A 352 18.60 10.21 -3.50
N GLY A 353 17.77 9.29 -4.00
CA GLY A 353 16.33 9.52 -4.19
C GLY A 353 16.00 10.41 -5.40
N VAL A 354 16.95 10.61 -6.31
CA VAL A 354 16.82 11.46 -7.50
C VAL A 354 16.69 10.57 -8.74
N ASN A 355 15.91 11.02 -9.75
CA ASN A 355 15.76 10.33 -11.03
C ASN A 355 15.47 8.82 -10.92
N LEU A 356 14.60 8.44 -9.95
CA LEU A 356 14.26 7.06 -9.64
C LEU A 356 13.77 6.27 -10.87
N PRO A 357 14.02 4.94 -10.94
CA PRO A 357 13.69 4.16 -12.12
C PRO A 357 12.17 4.10 -12.36
N SER A 358 11.79 4.17 -13.63
CA SER A 358 10.44 3.78 -14.07
C SER A 358 10.24 2.27 -13.89
N SER A 359 9.00 1.79 -13.89
CA SER A 359 8.73 0.35 -13.78
C SER A 359 9.47 -0.46 -14.86
N LYS A 360 9.51 0.04 -16.11
CA LYS A 360 10.25 -0.61 -17.20
C LYS A 360 11.75 -0.67 -16.93
N LYS A 361 12.37 0.45 -16.53
CA LYS A 361 13.81 0.50 -16.21
C LYS A 361 14.15 -0.38 -15.01
N LEU A 362 13.29 -0.42 -13.99
CA LEU A 362 13.47 -1.26 -12.81
C LEU A 362 13.37 -2.76 -13.16
N THR A 363 12.41 -3.16 -13.99
CA THR A 363 12.28 -4.55 -14.46
C THR A 363 13.53 -5.00 -15.22
N ALA A 364 14.03 -4.18 -16.15
CA ALA A 364 15.25 -4.51 -16.90
C ALA A 364 16.48 -4.64 -15.98
N PHE A 365 16.63 -3.72 -15.01
CA PHE A 365 17.69 -3.78 -14.00
C PHE A 365 17.65 -5.08 -13.19
N LEU A 366 16.47 -5.47 -12.71
CA LEU A 366 16.30 -6.68 -11.90
C LEU A 366 16.50 -7.97 -12.71
N GLN A 367 16.11 -7.99 -13.98
CA GLN A 367 16.37 -9.13 -14.88
C GLN A 367 17.87 -9.38 -15.04
N LYS A 368 18.66 -8.33 -15.30
CA LYS A 368 20.13 -8.46 -15.39
C LYS A 368 20.78 -8.86 -14.09
N LEU A 369 20.26 -8.38 -12.96
CA LEU A 369 20.72 -8.77 -11.64
C LEU A 369 20.45 -10.26 -11.37
N ASP A 370 19.23 -10.74 -11.69
CA ASP A 370 18.84 -12.15 -11.58
C ASP A 370 19.70 -13.06 -12.46
N GLU A 371 19.95 -12.65 -13.71
CA GLU A 371 20.83 -13.36 -14.65
C GLU A 371 22.25 -13.50 -14.10
N TYR A 372 22.81 -12.40 -13.59
CA TYR A 372 24.14 -12.42 -12.97
C TYR A 372 24.16 -13.31 -11.72
N ALA A 373 23.11 -13.28 -10.91
CA ALA A 373 22.96 -14.11 -9.72
C ALA A 373 22.54 -15.56 -10.00
N LYS A 374 22.31 -15.93 -11.27
CA LYS A 374 21.81 -17.24 -11.70
C LYS A 374 20.57 -17.67 -10.89
N THR A 375 19.70 -16.70 -10.63
CA THR A 375 18.47 -16.89 -9.86
C THR A 375 17.27 -16.40 -10.67
N SER A 376 16.07 -16.67 -10.16
CA SER A 376 14.84 -16.09 -10.69
C SER A 376 14.01 -15.62 -9.50
N SER A 377 14.15 -14.34 -9.18
CA SER A 377 13.42 -13.71 -8.09
C SER A 377 12.00 -13.29 -8.50
N GLY A 378 11.72 -13.30 -9.81
CA GLY A 378 10.40 -13.03 -10.36
C GLY A 378 9.92 -11.62 -10.01
N PHE A 379 8.68 -11.49 -9.53
CA PHE A 379 8.13 -10.19 -9.12
C PHE A 379 8.51 -9.79 -7.69
N VAL A 380 9.12 -10.68 -6.89
CA VAL A 380 9.37 -10.43 -5.46
C VAL A 380 10.34 -9.28 -5.25
N THR A 381 11.47 -9.26 -5.95
CA THR A 381 12.46 -8.16 -5.85
C THR A 381 11.91 -6.86 -6.41
N PHE A 382 11.05 -6.93 -7.43
CA PHE A 382 10.35 -5.76 -7.97
C PHE A 382 9.42 -5.15 -6.91
N ASP A 383 8.61 -5.97 -6.25
CA ASP A 383 7.73 -5.54 -5.17
C ASP A 383 8.53 -4.95 -4.00
N MET A 384 9.64 -5.59 -3.59
CA MET A 384 10.56 -5.07 -2.58
C MET A 384 11.05 -3.65 -2.92
N CYS A 385 11.46 -3.43 -4.18
CA CYS A 385 11.89 -2.11 -4.65
C CYS A 385 10.75 -1.10 -4.60
N ARG A 386 9.55 -1.48 -5.05
CA ARG A 386 8.36 -0.61 -5.00
C ARG A 386 7.95 -0.25 -3.58
N ILE A 387 8.07 -1.18 -2.65
CA ILE A 387 7.82 -0.94 -1.23
C ILE A 387 8.86 0.05 -0.68
N ALA A 388 10.16 -0.17 -0.89
CA ALA A 388 11.20 0.73 -0.41
C ALA A 388 11.05 2.15 -0.96
N MET A 389 10.81 2.28 -2.27
CA MET A 389 10.51 3.57 -2.92
C MET A 389 9.19 4.17 -2.42
N GLY A 390 8.22 3.34 -2.05
CA GLY A 390 6.95 3.77 -1.46
C GLY A 390 7.13 4.37 -0.07
N VAL A 391 8.00 3.79 0.75
CA VAL A 391 8.39 4.36 2.05
C VAL A 391 9.12 5.68 1.86
N ASP A 392 10.03 5.79 0.89
CA ASP A 392 10.71 7.05 0.58
C ASP A 392 9.72 8.17 0.23
N LYS A 393 8.71 7.86 -0.59
CA LYS A 393 7.62 8.82 -0.89
C LYS A 393 6.84 9.19 0.36
N LEU A 394 6.51 8.22 1.21
CA LEU A 394 5.76 8.44 2.44
C LEU A 394 6.50 9.40 3.39
N VAL A 395 7.81 9.19 3.54
CA VAL A 395 8.70 10.06 4.32
C VAL A 395 8.74 11.46 3.74
N ASN A 396 8.97 11.60 2.43
CA ASN A 396 9.05 12.90 1.77
C ASN A 396 7.74 13.68 1.83
N GLU A 397 6.60 13.02 1.59
CA GLU A 397 5.28 13.64 1.74
C GLU A 397 5.02 14.11 3.16
N PHE A 398 5.53 13.41 4.17
CA PHE A 398 5.39 13.80 5.56
C PHE A 398 6.28 15.01 5.89
N LEU A 399 7.56 14.98 5.49
CA LEU A 399 8.47 16.12 5.63
C LEU A 399 7.88 17.36 4.97
N ASP A 400 7.39 17.24 3.72
CA ASP A 400 6.76 18.34 2.99
C ASP A 400 5.58 18.96 3.74
N LYS A 401 4.73 18.16 4.40
CA LYS A 401 3.61 18.65 5.21
C LYS A 401 4.07 19.42 6.45
N THR A 402 5.22 19.07 7.02
CA THR A 402 5.73 19.72 8.23
C THR A 402 6.51 21.00 7.95
N LYS A 403 6.78 21.35 6.69
CA LYS A 403 7.56 22.56 6.32
C LYS A 403 6.91 23.86 6.78
N SER A 404 5.58 23.89 6.91
CA SER A 404 4.82 25.03 7.40
C SER A 404 4.65 25.06 8.93
N GLU A 405 5.12 24.02 9.63
CA GLU A 405 4.94 23.87 11.07
C GLU A 405 6.06 24.57 11.85
N ASN A 406 5.81 24.82 13.13
CA ASN A 406 6.73 25.51 14.03
C ASN A 406 7.84 24.57 14.55
N CYS A 407 8.63 23.97 13.65
CA CYS A 407 9.71 23.05 13.98
C CYS A 407 10.79 22.97 12.89
N ASN A 408 12.01 22.59 13.27
CA ASN A 408 13.09 22.29 12.33
C ASN A 408 12.87 20.95 11.60
N GLN A 409 13.10 20.95 10.29
CA GLN A 409 13.00 19.75 9.44
C GLN A 409 13.96 18.63 9.82
N ALA A 410 15.16 18.98 10.34
CA ALA A 410 16.12 17.97 10.81
C ALA A 410 15.57 17.18 11.99
N ASP A 411 14.87 17.83 12.93
CA ASP A 411 14.25 17.17 14.08
C ASP A 411 13.07 16.29 13.66
N VAL A 412 12.29 16.73 12.66
CA VAL A 412 11.24 15.90 12.07
C VAL A 412 11.82 14.65 11.43
N GLU A 413 12.92 14.77 10.67
CA GLU A 413 13.60 13.62 10.07
C GLU A 413 14.12 12.65 11.14
N ILE A 414 14.68 13.16 12.24
CA ILE A 414 15.11 12.34 13.38
C ILE A 414 13.94 11.57 13.98
N ILE A 415 12.77 12.20 14.16
CA ILE A 415 11.56 11.54 14.65
C ILE A 415 11.11 10.42 13.70
N ILE A 416 11.07 10.68 12.40
CA ILE A 416 10.69 9.66 11.40
C ILE A 416 11.66 8.48 11.46
N LYS A 417 12.97 8.73 11.47
CA LYS A 417 13.99 7.69 11.57
C LYS A 417 13.85 6.90 12.88
N LYS A 418 13.59 7.57 14.00
CA LYS A 418 13.31 6.90 15.29
C LYS A 418 12.15 5.91 15.19
N VAL A 419 11.05 6.28 14.55
CA VAL A 419 9.90 5.37 14.38
C VAL A 419 10.24 4.21 13.44
N LEU A 420 10.84 4.50 12.28
CA LEU A 420 11.24 3.50 11.29
C LEU A 420 12.27 2.50 11.82
N ALA A 421 13.15 2.92 12.74
CA ALA A 421 14.13 2.05 13.39
C ALA A 421 13.50 0.89 14.16
N ASN A 422 12.20 0.94 14.47
CA ASN A 422 11.48 -0.17 15.11
C ASN A 422 11.09 -1.30 14.15
N ILE A 423 11.27 -1.15 12.83
CA ILE A 423 10.86 -2.17 11.85
C ILE A 423 11.41 -3.59 12.13
N PRO A 424 12.64 -3.80 12.65
CA PRO A 424 13.10 -5.14 12.99
C PRO A 424 12.24 -5.81 14.07
N ASN A 425 11.62 -5.04 14.97
CA ASN A 425 10.80 -5.59 16.05
C ASN A 425 9.43 -6.05 15.52
N TYR A 426 8.80 -5.25 14.66
CA TYR A 426 7.61 -5.64 13.90
C TYR A 426 7.88 -6.95 13.13
N TYR A 427 8.99 -7.00 12.39
CA TYR A 427 9.40 -8.19 11.64
C TYR A 427 9.52 -9.44 12.51
N LYS A 428 10.30 -9.35 13.60
CA LYS A 428 10.53 -10.48 14.52
C LYS A 428 9.24 -10.97 15.16
N THR A 429 8.33 -10.07 15.52
CA THR A 429 7.05 -10.44 16.14
C THR A 429 6.10 -11.09 15.17
N ASN A 430 6.01 -10.58 13.94
CA ASN A 430 5.17 -11.18 12.91
C ASN A 430 5.70 -12.56 12.51
N LEU A 431 7.02 -12.71 12.41
CA LEU A 431 7.67 -14.00 12.19
C LEU A 431 7.41 -14.99 13.34
N LYS A 432 7.60 -14.56 14.59
CA LYS A 432 7.36 -15.39 15.78
C LYS A 432 5.90 -15.86 15.86
N THR A 433 4.96 -14.93 15.68
CA THR A 433 3.52 -15.21 15.71
C THR A 433 3.15 -16.27 14.67
N GLU A 434 3.71 -16.18 13.47
CA GLU A 434 3.45 -17.14 12.41
C GLU A 434 4.06 -18.51 12.70
N PHE A 435 5.24 -18.58 13.33
CA PHE A 435 5.81 -19.85 13.76
C PHE A 435 5.03 -20.51 14.91
N GLU A 436 4.52 -19.71 15.85
CA GLU A 436 3.70 -20.23 16.95
C GLU A 436 2.38 -20.83 16.44
N LYS A 437 1.73 -20.20 15.45
CA LYS A 437 0.53 -20.76 14.80
C LYS A 437 0.77 -22.10 14.09
N ARG A 438 2.02 -22.39 13.71
CA ARG A 438 2.40 -23.61 12.97
C ARG A 438 2.85 -24.75 13.87
N LYS A 439 3.12 -24.50 15.15
CA LYS A 439 3.40 -25.58 16.10
C LYS A 439 2.10 -26.35 16.35
N PRO A 440 2.08 -27.69 16.20
CA PRO A 440 0.92 -28.46 16.61
C PRO A 440 0.66 -28.22 18.09
N ALA A 441 -0.61 -28.02 18.46
CA ALA A 441 -1.03 -28.01 19.86
C ALA A 441 -0.50 -29.31 20.50
N THR A 442 0.32 -29.16 21.52
CA THR A 442 1.03 -30.27 22.19
C THR A 442 0.12 -30.95 23.18
#